data_AF-A0A8H6PHL0-F1
#
_entry.id   AF-A0A8H6PHL0-F1
#
_cell.length_a   1.000
_cell.length_b   1.000
_cell.length_c   1.000
_cell.angle_alpha   90.00
_cell.angle_beta   90.00
_cell.angle_gamma   90.00
#
_symmetry.space_group_name_H-M   'P 1'
#
loop_
_entity.id
_entity.type
_entity.pdbx_description
1 polymer ?
#
loop_
_entity_poly.entity_id
_entity_poly.type
_entity_poly.pdbx_seq_one_letter_code
_entity_poly.pdbx_strand_id
1 'polypeptide(L)'
;MVFCTAENITGIPDSSVEEWTNGYMSSAWVKFATDPEQGLDSLGWPGYNAGKDTLIGLAYQNQTRVQMLDPAVYQQGCAALNGDTTPGMGAF
;
A
#
# COMPACT_ATOMS: atom_id res chain seq x y z
N MET A 1 5.79 6.99 2.03
CA MET A 1 4.51 7.74 1.94
C MET A 1 4.37 8.41 0.58
N VAL A 2 3.15 8.80 0.22
CA VAL A 2 2.84 9.38 -1.10
C VAL A 2 3.41 10.79 -1.27
N PHE A 3 3.29 11.63 -0.23
CA PHE A 3 3.65 13.05 -0.29
C PHE A 3 4.97 13.40 0.40
N CYS A 4 5.66 12.43 1.00
CA CYS A 4 6.94 12.64 1.70
C CYS A 4 6.88 13.72 2.81
N THR A 5 5.77 13.82 3.55
CA THR A 5 5.54 14.90 4.53
C THR A 5 5.73 14.49 6.00
N ALA A 6 6.12 13.25 6.34
CA ALA A 6 6.17 12.84 7.75
C ALA A 6 7.08 13.72 8.59
N GLU A 7 8.34 13.90 8.19
CA GLU A 7 9.29 14.73 8.93
C GLU A 7 8.74 16.13 9.22
N ASN A 8 8.06 16.76 8.25
CA ASN A 8 7.46 18.09 8.43
C ASN A 8 6.31 18.09 9.45
N ILE A 9 5.50 17.03 9.48
CA ILE A 9 4.35 16.92 10.40
C ILE A 9 4.78 16.50 11.81
N THR A 10 5.76 15.60 11.92
CA THR A 10 6.17 15.00 13.20
C THR A 10 7.36 15.73 13.84
N GLY A 11 8.18 16.43 13.05
CA GLY A 11 9.48 16.97 13.47
C GLY A 11 10.55 15.89 13.67
N ILE A 12 10.28 14.64 13.29
CA ILE A 12 11.19 13.50 13.42
C ILE A 12 11.77 13.20 12.04
N PRO A 13 13.11 13.20 11.88
CA PRO A 13 13.74 12.86 10.60
C PRO A 13 13.38 11.45 10.15
N ASP A 14 13.14 11.29 8.84
CA ASP A 14 12.85 9.99 8.24
C ASP A 14 14.07 9.06 8.38
N SER A 15 13.81 7.79 8.72
CA SER A 15 14.81 6.73 8.63
C SER A 15 15.17 6.41 7.18
N SER A 16 16.29 5.73 6.96
CA SER A 16 16.71 5.31 5.61
C SER A 16 15.70 4.40 4.91
N VAL A 17 14.93 3.61 5.67
CA VAL A 17 13.85 2.78 5.12
C VAL A 17 12.68 3.65 4.69
N GLU A 18 12.28 4.62 5.51
CA GLU A 18 11.20 5.56 5.19
C GLU A 18 11.52 6.40 3.96
N GLU A 19 12.74 6.92 3.85
CA GLU A 19 13.19 7.69 2.68
C GLU A 19 13.10 6.85 1.40
N TRP A 20 13.56 5.60 1.44
CA TRP A 20 13.45 4.69 0.31
C TRP A 20 11.97 4.40 -0.03
N THR A 21 11.15 4.10 0.98
CA THR A 21 9.72 3.83 0.82
C THR A 21 8.98 5.04 0.27
N ASN A 22 9.36 6.26 0.64
CA ASN A 22 8.82 7.50 0.10
C ASN A 22 9.02 7.60 -1.41
N GLY A 23 10.26 7.41 -1.88
CA GLY A 23 10.58 7.41 -3.30
C GLY A 23 9.86 6.29 -4.07
N TYR A 24 9.80 5.09 -3.50
CA TYR A 24 9.13 3.96 -4.12
C TYR A 24 7.61 4.17 -4.24
N MET A 25 6.96 4.60 -3.15
CA MET A 25 5.51 4.83 -3.10
C MET A 25 5.07 5.94 -4.06
N SER A 26 5.76 7.08 -4.06
CA SER A 26 5.46 8.18 -4.98
C SER A 26 5.65 7.78 -6.45
N SER A 27 6.70 7.00 -6.76
CA SER A 27 6.94 6.47 -8.10
C SER A 27 5.84 5.50 -8.55
N ALA A 28 5.36 4.63 -7.66
CA ALA A 28 4.24 3.73 -7.94
C ALA A 28 2.96 4.52 -8.24
N TRP A 29 2.68 5.58 -7.47
CA TRP A 29 1.54 6.46 -7.74
C TRP A 29 1.61 7.15 -9.09
N VAL A 30 2.77 7.68 -9.47
CA VAL A 30 2.96 8.30 -10.80
C VAL A 30 2.74 7.29 -11.91
N LYS A 31 3.26 6.07 -11.77
CA LYS A 31 3.08 5.00 -12.77
C LYS A 31 1.62 4.62 -12.93
N PHE A 32 0.91 4.41 -11.82
CA PHE A 32 -0.53 4.13 -11.83
C PHE A 32 -1.35 5.28 -12.44
N ALA A 33 -1.03 6.54 -12.10
CA ALA A 33 -1.72 7.68 -12.66
C ALA A 33 -1.46 7.87 -14.17
N THR A 34 -0.29 7.44 -14.65
CA THR A 34 0.07 7.49 -16.08
C THR A 34 -0.63 6.40 -16.87
N ASP A 35 -0.66 5.18 -16.33
CA ASP A 35 -1.34 4.03 -16.91
C ASP A 35 -1.96 3.20 -15.77
N PRO A 36 -3.28 3.29 -15.56
CA PRO A 36 -3.94 2.62 -14.44
C PRO A 36 -4.09 1.11 -14.63
N GLU A 37 -4.00 0.61 -15.88
CA GLU A 37 -4.15 -0.83 -16.15
C GLU A 37 -2.80 -1.56 -16.06
N GLN A 38 -1.74 -0.97 -16.62
CA GLN A 38 -0.44 -1.66 -16.80
C GLN A 38 0.75 -0.89 -16.23
N GLY A 39 0.59 0.35 -15.74
CA GLY A 39 1.72 1.16 -15.29
C GLY A 39 2.53 0.52 -14.15
N LEU A 40 1.85 -0.27 -13.31
CA LEU A 40 2.44 -0.97 -12.17
C LEU A 40 3.13 -2.29 -12.55
N ASP A 41 2.91 -2.83 -13.75
CA ASP A 41 3.58 -4.05 -14.24
C ASP A 41 5.09 -3.87 -14.27
N SER A 42 5.55 -2.65 -14.59
CA SER A 42 6.97 -2.27 -14.58
C SER A 42 7.61 -2.32 -13.18
N LEU A 43 6.80 -2.34 -12.11
CA LEU A 43 7.23 -2.55 -10.73
C LEU A 43 7.06 -4.01 -10.27
N GLY A 44 6.59 -4.88 -11.16
CA GLY A 44 6.30 -6.29 -10.88
C GLY A 44 5.00 -6.51 -10.10
N TRP A 45 4.09 -5.53 -10.08
CA TRP A 45 2.81 -5.68 -9.38
C TRP A 45 1.83 -6.41 -10.30
N PRO A 46 1.28 -7.56 -9.88
CA PRO A 46 0.25 -8.23 -10.65
C PRO A 46 -1.08 -7.50 -10.50
N GLY A 47 -1.98 -7.68 -11.47
CA GLY A 47 -3.38 -7.33 -11.29
C GLY A 47 -3.98 -8.04 -10.09
N TYR A 48 -4.79 -7.32 -9.30
CA TYR A 48 -5.38 -7.84 -8.07
C TYR A 48 -6.30 -9.05 -8.35
N ASN A 49 -6.13 -10.09 -7.56
CA ASN A 49 -6.94 -11.30 -7.57
C ASN A 49 -7.12 -11.80 -6.13
N ALA A 50 -8.36 -11.75 -5.63
CA ALA A 50 -8.67 -12.12 -4.25
C ALA A 50 -8.35 -13.58 -3.88
N GLY A 51 -8.14 -14.47 -4.85
CA GLY A 51 -7.79 -15.88 -4.64
C GLY A 51 -6.31 -16.20 -4.84
N LYS A 52 -5.44 -15.19 -4.99
CA LYS A 52 -3.99 -15.34 -5.20
C LYS A 52 -3.22 -14.30 -4.40
N ASP A 53 -1.93 -14.58 -4.17
CA ASP A 53 -0.99 -13.66 -3.52
C ASP A 53 -0.68 -12.46 -4.42
N THR A 54 -1.62 -11.51 -4.46
CA THR A 54 -1.58 -10.33 -5.33
C THR A 54 -1.79 -9.04 -4.54
N LEU A 55 -2.03 -9.13 -3.23
CA LEU A 55 -2.07 -7.97 -2.36
C LEU A 55 -0.63 -7.48 -2.13
N ILE A 56 -0.37 -6.22 -2.49
CA ILE A 56 0.97 -5.64 -2.37
C ILE A 56 1.18 -5.04 -0.98
N GLY A 57 2.11 -5.64 -0.24
CA GLY A 57 2.63 -5.12 1.03
C GLY A 57 3.74 -4.10 0.79
N LEU A 58 3.48 -2.84 1.14
CA LEU A 58 4.42 -1.73 1.01
C LEU A 58 4.97 -1.34 2.39
N ALA A 59 6.29 -1.28 2.54
CA ALA A 59 6.97 -1.11 3.83
C ALA A 59 6.50 -2.12 4.91
N TYR A 60 5.97 -3.26 4.49
CA TYR A 60 5.44 -4.26 5.39
C TYR A 60 6.59 -4.87 6.20
N GLN A 61 6.44 -4.88 7.53
CA GLN A 61 7.47 -5.35 8.47
C GLN A 61 8.83 -4.67 8.29
N ASN A 62 8.85 -3.36 8.00
CA ASN A 62 10.06 -2.57 7.83
C ASN A 62 10.97 -3.05 6.68
N GLN A 63 10.39 -3.69 5.67
CA GLN A 63 11.12 -4.11 4.48
C GLN A 63 10.99 -3.07 3.36
N THR A 64 12.11 -2.81 2.67
CA THR A 64 12.12 -2.01 1.45
C THR A 64 11.61 -2.79 0.24
N ARG A 65 11.59 -4.14 0.27
CA ARG A 65 11.07 -4.92 -0.86
C ARG A 65 9.55 -5.02 -0.79
N VAL A 66 8.92 -4.95 -1.96
CA VAL A 66 7.51 -5.29 -2.12
C VAL A 66 7.30 -6.76 -1.78
N GLN A 67 6.26 -7.01 -1.00
CA GLN A 67 5.82 -8.36 -0.64
C GLN A 67 4.47 -8.64 -1.29
N MET A 68 4.33 -9.84 -1.85
CA MET A 68 3.04 -10.36 -2.29
C MET A 68 2.40 -11.07 -1.10
N LEU A 69 1.22 -10.62 -0.72
CA LEU A 69 0.47 -11.08 0.45
C LEU A 69 -0.81 -11.77 -0.02
N ASP A 70 -1.28 -12.72 0.78
CA ASP A 70 -2.58 -13.37 0.60
C ASP A 70 -3.71 -12.42 1.04
N PRO A 71 -4.60 -11.99 0.13
CA PRO A 71 -5.75 -11.15 0.47
C PRO A 71 -6.69 -11.79 1.51
N ALA A 72 -6.80 -13.12 1.53
CA ALA A 72 -7.77 -13.82 2.39
C ALA A 72 -7.47 -13.61 3.88
N VAL A 73 -6.20 -13.51 4.25
CA VAL A 73 -5.76 -13.23 5.63
C VAL A 73 -6.31 -11.89 6.14
N TYR A 74 -6.34 -10.87 5.28
CA TYR A 74 -6.80 -9.53 5.64
C TYR A 74 -8.32 -9.36 5.48
N GLN A 75 -8.93 -10.13 4.57
CA GLN A 75 -10.37 -10.09 4.30
C GLN A 75 -11.20 -10.90 5.31
N GLN A 76 -10.59 -11.78 6.12
CA GLN A 76 -11.31 -12.67 7.05
C GLN A 76 -12.25 -11.91 8.00
N GLY A 77 -11.84 -10.72 8.45
CA GLY A 77 -12.67 -9.87 9.32
C GLY A 77 -13.86 -9.21 8.62
N CYS A 78 -13.84 -9.09 7.30
CA CYS A 78 -14.89 -8.39 6.55
C CYS A 78 -16.22 -9.15 6.55
N ALA A 79 -16.21 -10.47 6.63
CA ALA A 79 -17.44 -11.26 6.73
C ALA A 79 -18.22 -10.93 8.02
N ALA A 80 -17.52 -10.64 9.12
CA ALA A 80 -18.13 -10.27 10.39
C ALA A 80 -18.80 -8.89 10.36
N LEU A 81 -18.46 -8.04 9.40
CA LEU A 81 -19.08 -6.72 9.23
C LEU A 81 -20.46 -6.82 8.57
N ASN A 82 -20.81 -7.93 7.92
CA ASN A 82 -22.11 -8.11 7.25
C ASN A 82 -22.52 -6.93 6.33
N GLY A 83 -21.55 -6.34 5.62
CA GLY A 83 -21.77 -5.17 4.76
C GLY A 83 -21.88 -3.84 5.50
N ASP A 84 -21.69 -3.81 6.82
CA ASP A 84 -21.52 -2.58 7.59
C ASP A 84 -20.25 -1.85 7.15
N THR A 85 -20.44 -0.67 6.56
CA THR A 85 -19.37 0.20 6.11
C THR A 85 -18.96 1.22 7.17
N THR A 86 -19.64 1.26 8.32
CA THR A 86 -19.35 2.19 9.42
C THR A 86 -17.89 2.18 9.86
N PRO A 87 -17.22 1.01 9.99
CA PRO A 87 -15.78 0.97 10.30
C PRO A 87 -14.89 1.59 9.22
N GLY A 88 -15.31 1.56 7.96
CA GLY A 88 -14.56 2.08 6.81
C GLY A 88 -14.87 3.54 6.47
N MET A 89 -15.91 4.13 7.07
CA MET A 89 -16.27 5.53 6.83
C MET A 89 -15.30 6.53 7.46
N GLY A 90 -14.41 6.07 8.35
CA GLY A 90 -13.50 6.93 9.09
C GLY A 90 -14.25 7.83 10.08
N ALA A 91 -13.84 7.82 11.34
CA ALA A 91 -14.24 8.83 12.30
C ALA A 91 -12.96 9.36 12.94
N PHE A 92 -12.83 10.69 12.94
CA PHE A 92 -11.93 11.52 13.75
C PHE A 92 -10.65 10.89 14.29
#